data_AF-A0A2V8MU85-F1
#
_entry.id   AF-A0A2V8MU85-F1
#
_cell.length_a   1.000
_cell.length_b   1.000
_cell.length_c   1.000
_cell.angle_alpha   90.00
_cell.angle_beta   90.00
_cell.angle_gamma   90.00
#
_symmetry.space_group_name_H-M   'P 1'
#
loop_
_entity.id
_entity.type
_entity.pdbx_description
1 polymer ?
#
loop_
_entity_poly.entity_id
_entity_poly.type
_entity_poly.pdbx_seq_one_letter_code
_entity_poly.pdbx_strand_id
1 'polypeptide(L)'
;MVRYELMDTYVRTHLLPYDFALTASQESELFASVRSALEETNDEELFSAILRFKVEEVADRKIRQWREENQLKEQLNRINEIRHSAADYVSTFLNGQATPVAIAQLKTRFAVADSDGLEAELKKRIQEWVGTVDDSELLQYDVITVKDLVFAQLRSWC
;
A
#
# COMPACT_ATOMS: atom_id res chain seq x y z
N MET A 1 14.43 12.56 -35.72
CA MET A 1 14.08 11.15 -35.47
C MET A 1 15.19 10.41 -34.75
N VAL A 2 16.38 10.23 -35.36
CA VAL A 2 17.53 9.50 -34.75
C VAL A 2 17.98 10.05 -33.38
N ARG A 3 17.88 11.37 -33.18
CA ARG A 3 18.24 12.04 -31.91
C ARG A 3 17.44 11.55 -30.70
N TYR A 4 16.13 11.42 -30.87
CA TYR A 4 15.25 10.99 -29.78
C TYR A 4 15.39 9.48 -29.53
N GLU A 5 15.56 8.68 -30.58
CA GLU A 5 15.75 7.23 -30.47
C GLU A 5 17.02 6.88 -29.68
N LEU A 6 18.12 7.61 -29.91
CA LEU A 6 19.38 7.40 -29.20
C LEU A 6 19.26 7.78 -27.71
N MET A 7 18.57 8.88 -27.40
CA MET A 7 18.36 9.30 -26.02
C MET A 7 17.36 8.39 -25.28
N ASP A 8 16.29 7.97 -25.94
CA ASP A 8 15.34 7.01 -25.38
C ASP A 8 16.05 5.68 -25.07
N THR A 9 16.98 5.26 -25.93
CA THR A 9 17.83 4.09 -25.69
C THR A 9 18.73 4.28 -24.49
N TYR A 10 19.38 5.45 -24.35
CA TYR A 10 20.19 5.79 -23.18
C TYR A 10 19.37 5.72 -21.88
N VAL A 11 18.19 6.36 -21.86
CA VAL A 11 17.28 6.33 -20.71
C VAL A 11 16.93 4.89 -20.34
N ARG A 12 16.51 4.06 -21.30
CA ARG A 12 16.14 2.65 -21.07
C ARG A 12 17.27 1.82 -20.48
N THR A 13 18.49 2.07 -20.92
CA THR A 13 19.63 1.19 -20.62
C THR A 13 20.43 1.65 -19.41
N HIS A 14 20.42 2.94 -19.09
CA HIS A 14 21.29 3.52 -18.06
C HIS A 14 20.54 4.22 -16.93
N LEU A 15 19.31 4.70 -17.15
CA LEU A 15 18.58 5.52 -16.18
C LEU A 15 17.35 4.84 -15.58
N LEU A 16 16.85 3.76 -16.20
CA LEU A 16 15.75 3.01 -15.63
C LEU A 16 16.20 2.23 -14.39
N PRO A 17 15.39 2.23 -13.32
CA PRO A 17 15.72 1.52 -12.10
C PRO A 17 15.62 0.00 -12.29
N TYR A 18 16.58 -0.73 -11.73
CA TYR A 18 16.61 -2.20 -11.79
C TYR A 18 15.67 -2.85 -10.74
N ASP A 19 15.46 -2.16 -9.63
CA ASP A 19 14.67 -2.59 -8.46
C ASP A 19 13.20 -2.14 -8.51
N PHE A 20 12.80 -1.43 -9.57
CA PHE A 20 11.46 -0.85 -9.69
C PHE A 20 10.98 -0.93 -11.14
N ALA A 21 9.95 -1.75 -11.39
CA ALA A 21 9.39 -1.87 -12.73
C ALA A 21 8.46 -0.69 -13.03
N LEU A 22 8.74 0.03 -14.12
CA LEU A 22 7.83 1.02 -14.66
C LEU A 22 6.73 0.35 -15.47
N THR A 23 5.53 0.91 -15.41
CA THR A 23 4.46 0.54 -16.34
C THR A 23 4.72 1.15 -17.72
N ALA A 24 4.15 0.55 -18.78
CA ALA A 24 4.28 1.09 -20.14
C ALA A 24 3.79 2.55 -20.27
N SER A 25 2.81 2.97 -19.46
CA SER A 25 2.34 4.35 -19.41
C SER A 25 3.38 5.28 -18.80
N GLN A 26 4.02 4.87 -17.70
CA GLN A 26 5.08 5.66 -17.05
C GLN A 26 6.32 5.77 -17.94
N GLU A 27 6.72 4.69 -18.61
CA GLU A 27 7.80 4.75 -19.60
C GLU A 27 7.48 5.73 -20.73
N SER A 28 6.26 5.68 -21.27
CA SER A 28 5.82 6.61 -22.32
C SER A 28 5.83 8.07 -21.85
N GLU A 29 5.38 8.33 -20.62
CA GLU A 29 5.41 9.65 -20.01
C GLU A 29 6.85 10.15 -19.76
N LEU A 30 7.75 9.27 -19.34
CA LEU A 30 9.17 9.58 -19.16
C LEU A 30 9.81 9.98 -20.49
N PHE A 31 9.63 9.18 -21.55
CA PHE A 31 10.19 9.51 -22.86
C PHE A 31 9.60 10.81 -23.42
N ALA A 32 8.31 11.06 -23.25
CA ALA A 32 7.70 12.32 -23.64
C ALA A 32 8.32 13.52 -22.89
N SER A 33 8.55 13.38 -21.58
CA SER A 33 9.19 14.41 -20.75
C SER A 33 10.64 14.67 -21.14
N VAL A 34 11.40 13.61 -21.44
CA VAL A 34 12.78 13.68 -21.93
C VAL A 34 12.84 14.40 -23.29
N ARG A 35 11.95 14.04 -24.23
CA ARG A 35 11.87 14.69 -25.54
C ARG A 35 11.54 16.19 -25.42
N SER A 36 10.58 16.54 -24.58
CA SER A 36 10.25 17.95 -24.29
C SER A 36 11.46 18.71 -23.73
N ALA A 37 12.21 18.12 -22.81
CA ALA A 37 13.39 18.74 -22.24
C ALA A 37 14.52 18.96 -23.27
N LEU A 38 14.65 18.04 -24.24
CA LEU A 38 15.60 18.15 -25.34
C LEU A 38 15.21 19.27 -26.33
N GLU A 39 13.92 19.43 -26.63
CA GLU A 39 13.40 20.47 -27.55
C GLU A 39 13.70 21.88 -27.03
N GLU A 40 13.59 22.10 -25.72
CA GLU A 40 13.87 23.39 -25.09
C GLU A 40 15.33 23.83 -25.16
N THR A 41 16.27 22.90 -25.37
CA THR A 41 17.69 23.19 -25.15
C THR A 41 18.40 23.72 -26.41
N ASN A 42 17.78 23.67 -27.60
CA ASN A 42 18.30 24.12 -28.91
C ASN A 42 19.73 23.66 -29.29
N ASP A 43 20.38 22.87 -28.45
CA ASP A 43 21.71 22.31 -28.63
C ASP A 43 21.64 21.14 -29.60
N GLU A 44 22.45 21.14 -30.66
CA GLU A 44 22.53 20.03 -31.64
C GLU A 44 23.42 18.88 -31.14
N GLU A 45 24.24 19.11 -30.11
CA GLU A 45 25.15 18.12 -29.57
C GLU A 45 24.42 17.18 -28.60
N LEU A 46 24.01 16.02 -29.13
CA LEU A 46 23.22 14.97 -28.46
C LEU A 46 23.65 14.56 -27.05
N PHE A 47 24.92 14.75 -26.72
CA PHE A 47 25.52 14.31 -25.47
C PHE A 47 26.44 15.36 -24.84
N SER A 48 26.09 16.64 -25.02
CA SER A 48 26.69 17.66 -24.17
C SER A 48 26.43 17.32 -22.70
N ALA A 49 27.38 17.65 -21.83
CA ALA A 49 27.23 17.41 -20.39
C ALA A 49 25.94 18.04 -19.83
N ILE A 50 25.51 19.15 -20.43
CA ILE A 50 24.28 19.88 -20.10
C ILE A 50 23.04 19.05 -20.45
N LEU A 51 22.97 18.48 -21.66
CA LEU A 51 21.84 17.65 -22.06
C LEU A 51 21.74 16.38 -21.21
N ARG A 52 22.88 15.70 -20.94
CA ARG A 52 22.89 14.51 -20.09
C ARG A 52 22.38 14.81 -18.69
N PHE A 53 22.88 15.89 -18.09
CA PHE A 53 22.43 16.34 -16.78
C PHE A 53 20.92 16.63 -16.75
N LYS A 54 20.40 17.35 -17.75
CA LYS A 54 18.96 17.68 -17.83
C LYS A 54 18.09 16.42 -17.98
N VAL A 55 18.52 15.46 -18.79
CA VAL A 55 17.79 14.19 -18.98
C VAL A 55 17.82 13.34 -17.71
N GLU A 56 18.96 13.26 -17.03
CA GLU A 56 19.12 12.57 -15.75
C GLU A 56 18.23 13.19 -14.67
N GLU A 57 18.18 14.52 -14.58
CA GLU A 57 17.33 15.23 -13.62
C GLU A 57 15.82 14.97 -13.88
N VAL A 58 15.39 14.99 -15.14
CA VAL A 58 14.00 14.67 -15.51
C VAL A 58 13.65 13.23 -15.13
N ALA A 59 14.54 12.28 -15.44
CA ALA A 59 14.33 10.88 -15.13
C ALA A 59 14.29 10.63 -13.62
N ASP A 60 15.27 11.13 -12.87
CA ASP A 60 15.34 10.94 -11.41
C ASP A 60 14.09 11.50 -10.72
N ARG A 61 13.65 12.70 -11.10
CA ARG A 61 12.46 13.32 -10.52
C ARG A 61 11.19 12.50 -10.76
N LYS A 62 10.98 12.00 -11.98
CA LYS A 62 9.81 11.18 -12.32
C LYS A 62 9.84 9.83 -11.60
N ILE A 63 10.99 9.16 -11.63
CA ILE A 63 11.18 7.86 -10.97
C ILE A 63 10.96 7.99 -9.46
N ARG A 64 11.49 9.04 -8.83
CA ARG A 64 11.29 9.29 -7.40
C ARG A 64 9.82 9.50 -7.05
N GLN A 65 9.11 10.32 -7.82
CA GLN A 65 7.68 10.53 -7.63
C GLN A 65 6.91 9.20 -7.70
N TRP A 66 7.18 8.36 -8.70
CA TRP A 66 6.49 7.07 -8.84
C TRP A 66 6.85 6.08 -7.73
N ARG A 67 8.08 6.12 -7.21
CA ARG A 67 8.45 5.31 -6.03
C ARG A 67 7.64 5.71 -4.81
N GLU A 68 7.51 7.01 -4.55
CA GLU A 68 6.71 7.53 -3.44
C GLU A 68 5.24 7.13 -3.60
N GLU A 69 4.67 7.29 -4.80
CA GLU A 69 3.29 6.88 -5.09
C GLU A 69 3.07 5.37 -4.91
N ASN A 70 4.00 4.53 -5.38
CA ASN A 70 3.89 3.08 -5.24
C ASN A 70 4.06 2.65 -3.78
N GLN A 71 4.98 3.25 -3.04
CA GLN A 71 5.13 3.00 -1.61
C GLN A 71 3.84 3.34 -0.84
N LEU A 72 3.21 4.48 -1.15
CA LEU A 72 1.92 4.85 -0.56
C LEU A 72 0.82 3.85 -0.91
N LYS A 73 0.74 3.41 -2.18
CA LYS A 73 -0.23 2.37 -2.60
C LYS A 73 0.00 1.05 -1.88
N GLU A 74 1.24 0.61 -1.75
CA GLU A 74 1.59 -0.62 -1.03
C GLU A 74 1.21 -0.53 0.45
N GLN A 75 1.47 0.60 1.09
CA GLN A 75 1.06 0.84 2.47
C GLN A 75 -0.46 0.80 2.63
N LEU A 76 -1.21 1.46 1.74
CA LEU A 76 -2.68 1.44 1.74
C LEU A 76 -3.23 0.03 1.51
N ASN A 77 -2.66 -0.72 0.56
CA ASN A 77 -3.05 -2.11 0.31
C ASN A 77 -2.82 -2.97 1.55
N ARG A 78 -1.66 -2.84 2.19
CA ARG A 78 -1.34 -3.57 3.42
C ARG A 78 -2.29 -3.24 4.56
N ILE A 79 -2.65 -1.97 4.74
CA ILE A 79 -3.63 -1.56 5.76
C ILE A 79 -5.00 -2.18 5.46
N ASN A 80 -5.42 -2.19 4.19
CA ASN A 80 -6.68 -2.80 3.79
C ASN A 80 -6.69 -4.33 4.05
N GLU A 81 -5.60 -5.02 3.76
CA GLU A 81 -5.44 -6.45 4.06
C GLU A 81 -5.54 -6.71 5.56
N ILE A 82 -4.86 -5.91 6.39
CA ILE A 82 -4.92 -6.01 7.85
C ILE A 82 -6.35 -5.81 8.35
N ARG A 83 -7.02 -4.73 7.92
CA ARG A 83 -8.42 -4.43 8.30
C ARG A 83 -9.38 -5.53 7.88
N HIS A 84 -9.20 -6.10 6.69
CA HIS A 84 -10.03 -7.20 6.20
C HIS A 84 -9.83 -8.46 7.05
N SER A 85 -8.58 -8.83 7.32
CA SER A 85 -8.24 -10.02 8.10
C SER A 85 -8.66 -9.95 9.59
N ALA A 86 -8.79 -8.74 10.15
CA ALA A 86 -9.14 -8.55 11.56
C ALA A 86 -10.47 -9.23 11.94
N ALA A 87 -11.46 -9.20 11.04
CA ALA A 87 -12.77 -9.82 11.27
C ALA A 87 -12.70 -11.36 11.30
N ASP A 88 -11.78 -11.96 10.53
CA ASP A 88 -11.63 -13.40 10.44
C ASP A 88 -11.11 -14.01 11.76
N TYR A 89 -10.40 -13.22 12.56
CA TYR A 89 -9.93 -13.64 13.88
C TYR A 89 -11.03 -13.73 14.93
N VAL A 90 -12.24 -13.18 14.69
CA VAL A 90 -13.37 -13.31 15.63
C VAL A 90 -13.75 -14.78 15.83
N SER A 91 -13.86 -15.55 14.74
CA SER A 91 -14.17 -16.98 14.82
C SER A 91 -13.07 -17.74 15.58
N THR A 92 -11.81 -17.35 15.37
CA THR A 92 -10.66 -17.94 16.09
C THR A 92 -10.73 -17.65 17.58
N PHE A 93 -11.11 -16.43 17.97
CA PHE A 93 -11.27 -16.06 19.37
C PHE A 93 -12.37 -16.89 20.04
N LEU A 94 -13.57 -16.92 19.44
CA LEU A 94 -14.72 -17.63 20.01
C LEU A 94 -14.48 -19.13 20.17
N ASN A 95 -13.79 -19.76 19.21
CA ASN A 95 -13.60 -21.21 19.20
C ASN A 95 -12.37 -21.69 19.97
N GLY A 96 -11.36 -20.84 20.22
CA GLY A 96 -10.07 -21.28 20.77
C GLY A 96 -9.52 -20.48 21.94
N GLN A 97 -10.03 -19.27 22.21
CA GLN A 97 -9.45 -18.36 23.22
C GLN A 97 -10.48 -17.83 24.22
N ALA A 98 -11.74 -17.70 23.83
CA ALA A 98 -12.81 -17.21 24.69
C ALA A 98 -13.20 -18.29 25.71
N THR A 99 -13.31 -17.89 26.99
CA THR A 99 -13.89 -18.76 28.01
C THR A 99 -15.42 -18.76 27.88
N PRO A 100 -16.14 -19.80 28.36
CA PRO A 100 -17.60 -19.81 28.34
C PRO A 100 -18.23 -18.60 29.05
N VAL A 101 -17.58 -18.08 30.09
CA VAL A 101 -17.99 -16.87 30.82
C VAL A 101 -17.88 -15.64 29.93
N ALA A 102 -16.74 -15.46 29.24
CA ALA A 102 -16.53 -14.37 28.30
C ALA A 102 -17.57 -14.38 27.17
N ILE A 103 -17.88 -15.56 26.63
CA ILE A 103 -18.93 -15.71 25.61
C ILE A 103 -20.30 -15.27 26.15
N ALA A 104 -20.66 -15.68 27.37
CA ALA A 104 -21.93 -15.28 27.99
C ALA A 104 -22.02 -13.76 28.26
N GLN A 105 -20.91 -13.13 28.66
CA GLN A 105 -20.82 -11.67 28.83
C GLN A 105 -21.01 -10.94 27.51
N LEU A 106 -20.34 -11.38 26.44
CA LEU A 106 -20.50 -10.81 25.10
C LEU A 106 -21.93 -10.97 24.59
N LYS A 107 -22.54 -12.15 24.75
CA LYS A 107 -23.97 -12.37 24.43
C LYS A 107 -24.90 -11.39 25.13
N THR A 108 -24.66 -11.17 26.43
CA THR A 108 -25.45 -10.24 27.23
C THR A 108 -25.24 -8.79 26.77
N ARG A 109 -23.99 -8.39 26.56
CA ARG A 109 -23.61 -7.03 26.13
C ARG A 109 -24.22 -6.65 24.79
N PHE A 110 -24.18 -7.55 23.82
CA PHE A 110 -24.68 -7.32 22.47
C PHE A 110 -26.14 -7.77 22.28
N ALA A 111 -26.79 -8.24 23.34
CA ALA A 111 -28.17 -8.74 23.33
C ALA A 111 -28.41 -9.84 22.25
N VAL A 112 -27.47 -10.78 22.12
CA VAL A 112 -27.54 -11.90 21.18
C VAL A 112 -27.63 -13.24 21.92
N ALA A 113 -28.56 -14.11 21.53
CA ALA A 113 -28.83 -15.36 22.23
C ALA A 113 -27.96 -16.54 21.72
N ASP A 114 -27.85 -16.70 20.41
CA ASP A 114 -27.13 -17.79 19.77
C ASP A 114 -25.66 -17.43 19.46
N SER A 115 -24.84 -18.44 19.17
CA SER A 115 -23.41 -18.24 18.95
C SER A 115 -23.08 -17.75 17.54
N ASP A 116 -23.89 -18.09 16.55
CA ASP A 116 -23.68 -17.69 15.15
C ASP A 116 -24.01 -16.20 14.96
N GLY A 117 -25.11 -15.75 15.56
CA GLY A 117 -25.47 -14.34 15.64
C GLY A 117 -24.43 -13.52 16.41
N LEU A 118 -23.83 -14.09 17.47
CA LEU A 118 -22.78 -13.42 18.22
C LEU A 118 -21.54 -13.23 17.35
N GLU A 119 -21.13 -14.27 16.62
CA GLU A 119 -20.00 -14.19 15.71
C GLU A 119 -20.22 -13.10 14.64
N ALA A 120 -21.41 -13.08 14.02
CA ALA A 120 -21.75 -12.09 13.00
C ALA A 120 -21.72 -10.66 13.56
N GLU A 121 -22.30 -10.43 14.75
CA GLU A 121 -22.28 -9.12 15.39
C GLU A 121 -20.86 -8.70 15.78
N LEU A 122 -20.05 -9.60 16.36
CA LEU A 122 -18.66 -9.30 16.72
C LEU A 122 -17.81 -9.02 15.49
N LYS A 123 -17.99 -9.74 14.38
CA LYS A 123 -17.33 -9.45 13.09
C LYS A 123 -17.63 -8.03 12.63
N LYS A 124 -18.91 -7.66 12.63
CA LYS A 124 -19.34 -6.31 12.28
C LYS A 124 -18.69 -5.25 13.18
N ARG A 125 -18.72 -5.46 14.51
CA ARG A 125 -18.15 -4.52 15.49
C ARG A 125 -16.64 -4.39 15.37
N ILE A 126 -15.93 -5.48 15.09
CA ILE A 126 -14.48 -5.45 14.86
C ILE A 126 -14.16 -4.74 13.55
N GLN A 127 -14.94 -4.93 12.48
CA GLN A 127 -14.77 -4.18 11.23
C GLN A 127 -14.99 -2.67 11.42
N GLU A 128 -16.05 -2.30 12.14
CA GLU A 128 -16.33 -0.90 12.48
C GLU A 128 -15.19 -0.31 13.33
N TRP A 129 -14.74 -1.03 14.35
CA TRP A 129 -13.69 -0.58 15.25
C TRP A 129 -12.33 -0.48 14.57
N VAL A 130 -11.88 -1.50 13.83
CA VAL A 130 -10.59 -1.49 13.13
C VAL A 130 -10.53 -0.41 12.05
N GLY A 131 -11.69 0.01 11.52
CA GLY A 131 -11.82 1.17 10.66
C GLY A 131 -11.52 2.51 11.35
N THR A 132 -11.58 2.56 12.68
CA THR A 132 -11.25 3.76 13.49
C THR A 132 -9.82 3.78 14.02
N VAL A 133 -9.08 2.67 13.91
CA VAL A 133 -7.68 2.59 14.33
C VAL A 133 -6.80 3.32 13.33
N ASP A 134 -5.88 4.14 13.84
CA ASP A 134 -4.93 4.91 13.04
C ASP A 134 -4.09 4.01 12.13
N ASP A 135 -3.90 4.46 10.89
CA ASP A 135 -3.11 3.74 9.87
C ASP A 135 -1.67 3.49 10.35
N SER A 136 -1.09 4.45 11.08
CA SER A 136 0.27 4.34 11.63
C SER A 136 0.39 3.29 12.75
N GLU A 137 -0.69 3.04 13.50
CA GLU A 137 -0.76 1.97 14.49
C GLU A 137 -0.94 0.62 13.78
N LEU A 138 -1.85 0.53 12.81
CA LEU A 138 -2.09 -0.71 12.05
C LEU A 138 -0.86 -1.18 11.28
N LEU A 139 -0.05 -0.27 10.74
CA LEU A 139 1.18 -0.62 10.02
C LEU A 139 2.25 -1.30 10.88
N GLN A 140 2.13 -1.22 12.22
CA GLN A 140 3.00 -1.95 13.16
C GLN A 140 2.67 -3.44 13.20
N TYR A 141 1.46 -3.81 12.76
CA TYR A 141 1.00 -5.19 12.67
C TYR A 141 1.17 -5.73 11.25
N ASP A 142 1.21 -7.04 11.14
CA ASP A 142 1.00 -7.78 9.91
C ASP A 142 -0.35 -8.53 9.98
N VAL A 143 -0.70 -9.20 8.89
CA VAL A 143 -1.94 -9.98 8.77
C VAL A 143 -2.05 -11.07 9.85
N ILE A 144 -0.95 -11.52 10.45
CA ILE A 144 -0.94 -12.59 11.46
C ILE A 144 -1.05 -12.01 12.88
N THR A 145 -0.34 -10.92 13.16
CA THR A 145 -0.21 -10.30 14.48
C THR A 145 -1.38 -9.39 14.83
N VAL A 146 -2.16 -8.93 13.84
CA VAL A 146 -3.42 -8.20 14.07
C VAL A 146 -4.40 -9.02 14.93
N LYS A 147 -4.28 -10.36 14.96
CA LYS A 147 -5.07 -11.22 15.85
C LYS A 147 -4.93 -10.82 17.33
N ASP A 148 -3.74 -10.39 17.76
CA ASP A 148 -3.47 -10.08 19.16
C ASP A 148 -4.18 -8.77 19.55
N LEU A 149 -4.19 -7.81 18.63
CA LEU A 149 -4.94 -6.56 18.73
C LEU A 149 -6.46 -6.84 18.78
N VAL A 150 -6.98 -7.69 17.89
CA VAL A 150 -8.39 -8.10 17.89
C VAL A 150 -8.76 -8.83 19.17
N PHE A 151 -7.93 -9.74 19.67
CA PHE A 151 -8.21 -10.49 20.90
C PHE A 151 -8.18 -9.58 22.12
N ALA A 152 -7.25 -8.63 22.19
CA ALA A 152 -7.24 -7.62 23.24
C ALA A 152 -8.54 -6.80 23.24
N GLN A 153 -9.00 -6.38 22.06
CA GLN A 153 -10.25 -5.64 21.92
C GLN A 153 -11.46 -6.47 22.32
N LEU A 154 -11.59 -7.72 21.86
CA LEU A 154 -12.70 -8.60 22.23
C LEU A 154 -12.75 -8.86 23.74
N ARG A 155 -11.58 -9.04 24.39
CA ARG A 155 -11.50 -9.17 25.85
C ARG A 155 -11.92 -7.92 26.59
N SER A 156 -11.70 -6.72 26.03
CA SER A 156 -12.17 -5.46 26.62
C SER A 156 -13.69 -5.32 26.63
N TRP A 157 -14.41 -6.11 25.83
CA TRP A 157 -15.87 -6.13 25.76
C TRP A 157 -16.51 -7.21 26.63
N CYS A 158 -15.71 -8.12 27.19
CA CYS A 158 -16.14 -9.14 28.14
C CYS A 158 -16.28 -8.53 29.54
#